data_AF-A0A6I4WJ19-F1
#
_entry.id   AF-A0A6I4WJ19-F1
#
_cell.length_a   1.000
_cell.length_b   1.000
_cell.length_c   1.000
_cell.angle_alpha   90.00
_cell.angle_beta   90.00
_cell.angle_gamma   90.00
#
_symmetry.space_group_name_H-M   'P 1'
#
loop_
_entity.id
_entity.type
_entity.pdbx_description
1 polymer ?
#
loop_
_entity_poly.entity_id
_entity_poly.type
_entity_poly.pdbx_seq_one_letter_code
_entity_poly.pdbx_strand_id
1 'polypeptide(L)'
;MAARAGRAGLRGRRGGSVGLVAWLTADPRRRERAEADLRRYYGADLNRLDVRQAAALFKSLPPDAASHTPDGAWPVSIELLAQVAEILHALYRSHLGANGVPQRDIPPPLRVPRPGDAAPTRRPARSPEEVRAVIEHAWGPSHG
;
A
#
# COMPACT_ATOMS: atom_id res chain seq x y z
N MET A 1 -5.50 14.14 13.15
CA MET A 1 -5.15 14.79 11.86
C MET A 1 -3.63 14.90 11.77
N ALA A 2 -2.93 13.86 11.27
CA ALA A 2 -1.47 13.87 11.17
C ALA A 2 -1.00 13.26 9.84
N ALA A 3 -0.01 13.92 9.24
CA ALA A 3 0.88 13.52 8.14
C ALA A 3 0.27 13.20 6.76
N ARG A 4 0.01 14.25 5.97
CA ARG A 4 -0.26 14.17 4.52
C ARG A 4 0.98 14.54 3.67
N ALA A 5 2.19 14.17 4.12
CA ALA A 5 3.46 14.68 3.56
C ALA A 5 4.34 13.65 2.82
N GLY A 6 3.81 12.50 2.40
CA GLY A 6 4.61 11.43 1.77
C GLY A 6 4.32 11.13 0.28
N ARG A 7 3.53 11.97 -0.42
CA ARG A 7 2.89 11.57 -1.70
C ARG A 7 3.48 12.17 -2.99
N ALA A 8 4.75 12.54 -3.01
CA ALA A 8 5.38 13.01 -4.24
C ALA A 8 6.53 12.09 -4.64
N GLY A 9 6.23 11.08 -5.46
CA GLY A 9 7.25 10.46 -6.30
C GLY A 9 7.91 11.52 -7.20
N LEU A 10 9.09 11.21 -7.74
CA LEU A 10 9.91 12.09 -8.60
C LEU A 10 9.17 12.70 -9.80
N ARG A 11 7.98 12.19 -10.16
CA ARG A 11 7.11 12.79 -11.18
C ARG A 11 6.46 14.12 -10.76
N GLY A 12 6.48 14.49 -9.48
CA GLY A 12 5.71 15.62 -8.94
C GLY A 12 6.43 16.94 -8.68
N ARG A 13 7.77 17.03 -8.68
CA ARG A 13 8.50 18.29 -8.40
C ARG A 13 9.79 18.43 -9.21
N ARG A 14 9.99 19.62 -9.80
CA ARG A 14 11.20 20.12 -10.50
C ARG A 14 11.96 19.01 -11.25
N GLY A 15 11.44 18.61 -12.41
CA GLY A 15 12.08 17.57 -13.23
C GLY A 15 13.52 17.91 -13.65
N GLY A 16 14.33 16.88 -13.87
CA GLY A 16 15.72 17.02 -14.34
C GLY A 16 16.77 16.61 -13.31
N SER A 17 18.04 16.88 -13.62
CA SER A 17 19.19 16.53 -12.77
C SER A 17 19.13 17.16 -11.38
N VAL A 18 18.69 18.42 -11.28
CA VAL A 18 18.57 19.13 -9.99
C VAL A 18 17.53 18.47 -9.08
N GLY A 19 16.38 18.08 -9.63
CA GLY A 19 15.35 17.36 -8.88
C GLY A 19 15.82 15.98 -8.41
N LEU A 20 16.55 15.27 -9.28
CA LEU A 20 17.14 13.97 -8.94
C LEU A 20 18.16 14.11 -7.80
N VAL A 21 19.09 15.07 -7.88
CA VAL A 21 20.07 15.31 -6.82
C VAL A 21 19.37 15.63 -5.51
N ALA A 22 18.43 16.58 -5.51
CA ALA A 22 17.68 16.97 -4.32
C ALA A 22 16.92 15.78 -3.71
N TRP A 23 16.36 14.90 -4.54
CA TRP A 23 15.66 13.69 -4.08
C TRP A 23 16.61 12.66 -3.48
N LEU A 24 17.76 12.41 -4.11
CA LEU A 24 18.79 11.47 -3.64
C LEU A 24 19.41 11.92 -2.32
N THR A 25 19.60 13.23 -2.13
CA THR A 25 20.18 13.79 -0.90
C THR A 25 19.18 13.95 0.24
N ALA A 26 17.87 13.86 -0.03
CA ALA A 26 16.85 14.06 0.98
C ALA A 26 16.75 12.91 2.00
N ASP A 27 17.11 11.68 1.60
CA ASP A 27 17.11 10.49 2.46
C ASP A 27 18.16 9.49 1.96
N PRO A 28 19.11 9.01 2.79
CA PRO A 28 20.08 7.99 2.42
C PRO A 28 19.47 6.74 1.78
N ARG A 29 18.29 6.31 2.24
CA ARG A 29 17.60 5.12 1.71
C ARG A 29 17.18 5.27 0.26
N ARG A 30 16.89 6.50 -0.17
CA ARG A 30 16.55 6.79 -1.58
C ARG A 30 17.74 6.57 -2.49
N ARG A 31 18.93 6.95 -2.02
CA ARG A 31 20.18 6.71 -2.73
C ARG A 31 20.48 5.22 -2.85
N GLU A 32 20.32 4.45 -1.77
CA GLU A 32 20.54 3.00 -1.79
C GLU A 32 19.60 2.29 -2.77
N ARG A 33 18.30 2.65 -2.79
CA ARG A 33 17.34 2.11 -3.75
C ARG A 33 17.67 2.49 -5.19
N ALA A 34 18.06 3.73 -5.39
CA ALA A 34 18.52 4.25 -6.67
C ALA A 34 19.71 3.45 -7.21
N GLU A 35 20.72 3.22 -6.39
CA GLU A 35 21.91 2.42 -6.74
C GLU A 35 21.53 0.95 -7.02
N ALA A 36 20.65 0.37 -6.21
CA ALA A 36 20.18 -1.00 -6.42
C ALA A 36 19.39 -1.16 -7.74
N ASP A 37 18.49 -0.22 -8.06
CA ASP A 37 17.72 -0.25 -9.31
C ASP A 37 18.63 -0.07 -10.53
N LEU A 38 19.56 0.89 -10.49
CA LEU A 38 20.50 1.09 -11.60
C LEU A 38 21.41 -0.13 -11.83
N ARG A 39 21.88 -0.75 -10.75
CA ARG A 39 22.68 -1.98 -10.85
C ARG A 39 21.86 -3.14 -11.38
N ARG A 40 20.61 -3.29 -10.93
CA ARG A 40 19.71 -4.36 -11.33
C ARG A 40 19.31 -4.28 -12.81
N TYR A 41 18.88 -3.10 -13.27
CA TYR A 41 18.32 -2.94 -14.62
C TYR A 41 19.36 -2.60 -15.68
N TYR A 42 20.45 -1.93 -15.30
CA TYR A 42 21.44 -1.43 -16.26
C TYR A 42 22.88 -1.88 -15.96
N GLY A 43 23.11 -2.62 -14.87
CA GLY A 43 24.48 -2.98 -14.45
C GLY A 43 25.35 -1.77 -14.07
N ALA A 44 24.74 -0.61 -13.85
CA ALA A 44 25.45 0.65 -13.66
C ALA A 44 25.67 0.98 -12.17
N ASP A 45 26.76 1.68 -11.88
CA ASP A 45 27.07 2.23 -10.56
C ASP A 45 26.85 3.74 -10.58
N LEU A 46 26.02 4.26 -9.67
CA LEU A 46 25.71 5.69 -9.57
C LEU A 46 26.96 6.55 -9.40
N ASN A 47 27.99 6.05 -8.73
CA ASN A 47 29.23 6.79 -8.48
C ASN A 47 30.11 6.95 -9.73
N ARG A 48 29.83 6.18 -10.78
CA ARG A 48 30.58 6.20 -12.06
C ARG A 48 29.86 6.97 -13.17
N LEU A 49 28.65 7.45 -12.90
CA LEU A 49 27.82 8.14 -13.89
C LEU A 49 27.90 9.65 -13.69
N ASP A 50 27.91 10.41 -14.79
CA ASP A 50 27.66 11.84 -14.70
C ASP A 50 26.19 12.12 -14.35
N VAL A 51 25.90 13.33 -13.86
CA VAL A 51 24.55 13.69 -13.39
C VAL A 51 23.48 13.64 -14.50
N ARG A 52 23.87 13.84 -15.76
CA ARG A 52 22.96 13.78 -16.91
C ARG A 52 22.68 12.34 -17.31
N GLN A 53 23.70 11.49 -17.32
CA GLN A 53 23.59 10.05 -17.54
C GLN A 53 22.73 9.40 -16.45
N ALA A 54 23.00 9.71 -15.18
CA ALA A 54 22.18 9.27 -14.05
C ALA A 54 20.73 9.72 -14.26
N ALA A 55 20.48 10.99 -14.58
CA ALA A 55 19.13 11.49 -14.84
C ALA A 55 18.44 10.81 -16.03
N ALA A 56 19.16 10.47 -17.09
CA ALA A 56 18.61 9.74 -18.24
C ALA A 56 18.24 8.29 -17.88
N LEU A 57 19.10 7.59 -17.14
CA LEU A 57 18.84 6.23 -16.67
C LEU A 57 17.68 6.19 -15.67
N PHE A 58 17.62 7.16 -14.75
CA PHE A 58 16.48 7.28 -13.82
C PHE A 58 15.16 7.49 -14.54
N LYS A 59 15.13 8.34 -15.57
CA LYS A 59 13.90 8.58 -16.34
C LYS A 59 13.44 7.37 -17.15
N SER A 60 14.37 6.52 -17.55
CA SER A 60 14.10 5.30 -18.32
C SER A 60 13.83 4.09 -17.42
N LEU A 61 14.01 4.20 -16.09
CA LEU A 61 13.72 3.11 -15.17
C LEU A 61 12.31 2.57 -15.38
N PRO A 62 12.14 1.23 -15.32
CA PRO A 62 10.83 0.62 -15.30
C PRO A 62 9.89 1.25 -14.24
N PRO A 63 8.58 1.29 -14.51
CA PRO A 63 7.61 1.92 -13.59
C PRO A 63 7.52 1.21 -12.23
N ASP A 64 7.96 -0.04 -12.15
CA ASP A 64 8.01 -0.87 -10.94
C ASP A 64 9.35 -0.82 -10.19
N ALA A 65 10.30 0.00 -10.66
CA ALA A 65 11.55 0.25 -9.93
C ALA A 65 11.25 0.75 -8.50
N ALA A 66 12.05 0.30 -7.53
CA ALA A 66 11.85 0.65 -6.13
C ALA A 66 11.93 2.17 -5.90
N SER A 67 12.75 2.86 -6.70
CA SER A 67 12.93 4.31 -6.71
C SER A 67 11.70 5.09 -7.19
N HIS A 68 10.80 4.44 -7.95
CA HIS A 68 9.52 5.00 -8.37
C HIS A 68 8.39 4.74 -7.38
N THR A 69 8.60 3.81 -6.44
CA THR A 69 7.59 3.42 -5.46
C THR A 69 7.69 4.32 -4.23
N PRO A 70 6.61 5.00 -3.81
CA PRO A 70 6.60 5.75 -2.56
C PRO A 70 6.95 4.87 -1.35
N ASP A 71 7.57 5.46 -0.34
CA ASP A 71 7.86 4.75 0.91
C ASP A 71 6.58 4.17 1.52
N GLY A 72 6.60 2.86 1.78
CA GLY A 72 5.46 2.16 2.35
C GLY A 72 4.30 1.95 1.36
N ALA A 73 4.53 2.04 0.05
CA ALA A 73 3.58 1.59 -0.98
C ALA A 73 4.03 0.28 -1.61
N TRP A 74 3.08 -0.50 -2.14
CA TRP A 74 3.43 -1.62 -3.01
C TRP A 74 3.92 -1.14 -4.37
N PRO A 75 4.84 -1.88 -5.00
CA PRO A 75 5.07 -1.75 -6.43
C PRO A 75 3.76 -1.97 -7.21
N VAL A 76 3.59 -1.27 -8.33
CA VAL A 76 2.37 -1.36 -9.17
C VAL A 76 2.07 -2.81 -9.59
N SER A 77 3.11 -3.59 -9.88
CA SER A 77 2.96 -5.00 -10.25
C SER A 77 2.34 -5.84 -9.13
N ILE A 78 2.72 -5.59 -7.88
CA ILE A 78 2.17 -6.28 -6.71
C ILE A 78 0.73 -5.83 -6.44
N GLU A 79 0.45 -4.54 -6.58
CA GLU A 79 -0.91 -4.01 -6.48
C GLU A 79 -1.84 -4.64 -7.55
N LEU A 80 -1.37 -4.75 -8.79
CA LEU A 80 -2.10 -5.42 -9.86
C LEU A 80 -2.31 -6.91 -9.57
N LEU A 81 -1.29 -7.61 -9.09
CA LEU A 81 -1.41 -9.02 -8.73
C LEU A 81 -2.42 -9.24 -7.61
N ALA A 82 -2.42 -8.37 -6.59
CA ALA A 82 -3.40 -8.40 -5.52
C ALA A 82 -4.82 -8.17 -6.05
N GLN A 83 -5.02 -7.22 -6.96
CA GLN A 83 -6.32 -6.99 -7.60
C GLN A 83 -6.77 -8.20 -8.42
N VAL A 84 -5.88 -8.82 -9.19
CA VAL A 84 -6.17 -10.04 -9.95
C VAL A 84 -6.62 -11.16 -9.02
N ALA A 85 -5.91 -11.39 -7.91
CA ALA A 85 -6.29 -12.41 -6.93
C ALA A 85 -7.70 -12.17 -6.35
N GLU A 86 -8.04 -10.91 -6.03
CA GLU A 86 -9.37 -10.56 -5.53
C GLU A 86 -10.47 -10.75 -6.56
N ILE A 87 -10.20 -10.41 -7.82
CA ILE A 87 -11.14 -10.61 -8.93
C ILE A 87 -11.38 -12.11 -9.15
N LEU A 88 -10.31 -12.91 -9.21
CA LEU A 88 -10.43 -14.36 -9.37
C LEU A 88 -11.21 -15.00 -8.22
N HIS A 89 -10.98 -14.55 -6.98
CA HIS A 89 -11.75 -15.01 -5.82
C HIS A 89 -13.22 -14.59 -5.89
N ALA A 90 -13.50 -13.38 -6.36
CA ALA A 90 -14.88 -12.93 -6.58
C ALA A 90 -15.60 -13.80 -7.62
N LEU A 91 -14.93 -14.11 -8.74
CA LEU A 91 -15.46 -15.01 -9.78
C LEU A 91 -15.69 -16.42 -9.22
N TYR A 92 -14.77 -16.96 -8.43
CA TYR A 92 -14.93 -18.24 -7.75
C TYR A 92 -16.18 -18.25 -6.85
N ARG A 93 -16.39 -17.20 -6.04
CA ARG A 93 -17.59 -17.08 -5.20
C ARG A 93 -18.87 -17.00 -6.02
N SER A 94 -18.86 -16.22 -7.10
CA SER A 94 -20.00 -16.15 -8.03
C SER A 94 -20.30 -17.50 -8.66
N HIS A 95 -19.27 -18.28 -9.02
CA HIS A 95 -19.42 -19.63 -9.54
C HIS A 95 -20.06 -20.56 -8.50
N LEU A 96 -19.62 -20.55 -7.24
CA LEU A 96 -20.24 -21.35 -6.17
C LEU A 96 -21.72 -20.99 -5.98
N GLY A 97 -22.05 -19.70 -5.95
CA GLY A 97 -23.43 -19.23 -5.82
C GLY A 97 -24.31 -19.66 -7.00
N ALA A 98 -23.79 -19.61 -8.23
CA ALA A 98 -24.49 -20.07 -9.42
C ALA A 98 -24.75 -21.59 -9.42
N ASN A 99 -23.90 -22.37 -8.72
CA ASN A 99 -24.06 -23.82 -8.56
C ASN A 99 -24.87 -24.20 -7.31
N GLY A 100 -25.57 -23.25 -6.67
CA GLY A 100 -26.48 -23.53 -5.57
C GLY A 100 -25.81 -23.81 -4.23
N VAL A 101 -24.53 -23.48 -4.06
CA VAL A 101 -23.85 -23.58 -2.77
C VAL A 101 -24.52 -22.59 -1.79
N PRO A 102 -24.95 -23.03 -0.60
CA PRO A 102 -25.57 -22.14 0.38
C PRO A 102 -24.64 -20.99 0.76
N GLN A 103 -25.18 -19.79 0.92
CA GLN A 103 -24.39 -18.58 1.20
C GLN A 103 -23.47 -18.71 2.43
N ARG A 104 -23.87 -19.49 3.44
CA ARG A 104 -23.07 -19.79 4.64
C ARG A 104 -21.80 -20.60 4.37
N ASP A 105 -21.80 -21.36 3.29
CA ASP A 105 -20.71 -22.25 2.88
C ASP A 105 -19.83 -21.59 1.80
N ILE A 106 -20.26 -20.44 1.24
CA ILE A 106 -19.45 -19.63 0.34
C ILE A 106 -18.42 -18.86 1.16
N PRO A 107 -17.11 -18.96 0.84
CA PRO A 107 -16.07 -18.25 1.58
C PRO A 107 -16.27 -16.73 1.53
N PRO A 108 -15.81 -15.99 2.55
CA PRO A 108 -15.91 -14.54 2.56
C PRO A 108 -15.12 -13.92 1.40
N PRO A 109 -15.42 -12.65 1.02
CA PRO A 109 -14.62 -11.93 0.05
C PRO A 109 -13.15 -11.88 0.48
N LEU A 110 -12.24 -12.24 -0.43
CA LEU A 110 -10.81 -12.06 -0.23
C LEU A 110 -10.47 -10.58 -0.35
N ARG A 111 -9.71 -10.07 0.62
CA ARG A 111 -9.03 -8.78 0.54
C ARG A 111 -7.57 -8.98 0.93
N VAL A 112 -6.66 -8.68 0.01
CA VAL A 112 -5.22 -8.75 0.27
C VAL A 112 -4.81 -7.51 1.07
N PRO A 113 -4.19 -7.61 2.25
CA PRO A 113 -3.84 -6.42 3.04
C PRO A 113 -2.84 -5.52 2.31
N ARG A 114 -3.18 -4.24 2.07
CA ARG A 114 -2.25 -3.26 1.48
C ARG A 114 -1.39 -2.61 2.55
N PRO A 115 -0.17 -2.16 2.19
CA PRO A 115 0.63 -1.30 3.05
C PRO A 115 -0.13 -0.02 3.41
N GLY A 116 -0.26 0.25 4.70
CA GLY A 116 -1.00 1.40 5.20
C GLY A 116 -2.50 1.15 5.40
N ASP A 117 -3.03 -0.03 5.07
CA ASP A 117 -4.34 -0.44 5.56
C ASP A 117 -4.26 -0.49 7.10
N ALA A 118 -5.12 0.28 7.77
CA ALA A 118 -5.34 0.08 9.19
C ALA A 118 -5.83 -1.36 9.36
N ALA A 119 -5.19 -2.13 10.25
CA ALA A 119 -5.65 -3.48 10.57
C ALA A 119 -7.17 -3.41 10.83
N PRO A 120 -7.98 -4.33 10.27
CA PRO A 120 -9.41 -4.29 10.48
C PRO A 120 -9.66 -4.27 11.98
N THR A 121 -10.20 -3.15 12.48
CA THR A 121 -10.54 -2.99 13.88
C THR A 121 -11.60 -4.05 14.14
N ARG A 122 -11.17 -5.18 14.71
CA ARG A 122 -12.09 -6.20 15.20
C ARG A 122 -12.93 -5.47 16.22
N ARG A 123 -14.18 -5.13 15.86
CA ARG A 123 -15.10 -4.46 16.77
C ARG A 123 -15.10 -5.32 18.02
N PRO A 124 -14.72 -4.82 19.21
CA PRO A 124 -14.72 -5.64 20.41
C PRO A 124 -16.14 -6.18 20.53
N ALA A 125 -16.28 -7.50 20.47
CA ALA A 125 -17.55 -8.15 20.69
C ALA A 125 -17.87 -7.89 22.16
N ARG A 126 -18.73 -6.90 22.44
CA ARG A 126 -19.19 -6.69 23.80
C ARG A 126 -19.87 -7.96 24.25
N SER A 127 -19.49 -8.47 25.42
CA SER A 127 -20.21 -9.62 25.97
C SER A 127 -21.68 -9.24 26.21
N PRO A 128 -22.62 -10.20 26.21
CA PRO A 128 -24.01 -9.93 26.56
C PRO A 128 -24.15 -9.20 27.90
N GLU A 129 -23.25 -9.47 28.85
CA GLU A 129 -23.19 -8.84 30.17
C GLU A 129 -22.76 -7.36 30.08
N GLU A 130 -21.77 -7.04 29.24
CA GLU A 130 -21.35 -5.64 28.99
C GLU A 130 -22.45 -4.83 28.30
N VAL A 131 -23.21 -5.45 27.39
CA VAL A 131 -24.37 -4.81 26.77
C VAL A 131 -25.46 -4.56 27.81
N ARG A 132 -25.71 -5.53 28.71
CA ARG A 132 -26.69 -5.40 29.79
C ARG A 132 -26.32 -4.30 30.78
N ALA A 133 -25.06 -4.24 31.20
CA ALA A 133 -24.55 -3.21 32.11
C ALA A 133 -24.65 -1.79 31.51
N VAL A 134 -24.42 -1.64 30.20
CA VAL A 134 -24.60 -0.34 29.51
C VAL A 134 -26.08 0.04 29.44
N ILE A 135 -26.98 -0.91 29.19
CA ILE A 135 -28.43 -0.67 29.17
C ILE A 135 -28.93 -0.30 30.58
N GLU A 136 -28.51 -1.02 31.61
CA GLU A 136 -28.87 -0.76 33.01
C GLU A 136 -28.28 0.54 33.53
N HIS A 137 -27.10 0.96 33.08
CA HIS A 137 -26.52 2.25 33.43
C HIS A 137 -27.17 3.42 32.69
N ALA A 138 -27.59 3.21 31.44
CA ALA A 138 -28.26 4.23 30.64
C ALA A 138 -29.75 4.41 30.98
N TRP A 139 -30.40 3.39 31.54
CA TRP A 139 -31.84 3.37 31.85
C TRP A 139 -32.16 2.95 33.30
N GLY A 140 -31.16 2.91 34.19
CA GLY A 140 -31.35 2.66 35.61
C GLY A 140 -32.25 3.74 36.23
N PRO A 141 -33.09 3.38 37.22
CA PRO A 141 -34.18 4.22 37.66
C PRO A 141 -33.64 5.55 38.16
N SER A 142 -34.07 6.64 37.50
CA SER A 142 -34.11 7.95 38.09
C SER A 142 -35.02 7.88 39.33
N HIS A 143 -34.46 7.45 40.46
CA HIS A 143 -35.08 7.56 41.77
C HIS A 143 -34.90 9.00 42.26
N GLY A 144 -36.01 9.70 42.43
CA GLY A 144 -36.09 11.03 43.02
C GLY A 144 -37.05 11.91 42.27
#